data_AF-A0A9C8GLW0-F1
#
_entry.id   AF-A0A9C8GLW0-F1
#
_cell.length_a   1.000
_cell.length_b   1.000
_cell.length_c   1.000
_cell.angle_alpha   90.00
_cell.angle_beta   90.00
_cell.angle_gamma   90.00
#
_symmetry.space_group_name_H-M   'P 1'
#
loop_
_entity.id
_entity.type
_entity.pdbx_description
1 polymer ?
#
loop_
_entity_poly.entity_id
_entity_poly.type
_entity_poly.pdbx_seq_one_letter_code
_entity_poly.pdbx_strand_id
1 'polypeptide(L)'
;MSDDGAILRRQLADVRENLALVLERKAEYVCQTDVPLQLVKEERYLRRQIRELERQIEQAKPIDLLRRATKLLTEPVAWELDGMPWKTLKQRLLTQASKLPAARYLDVAALERAADELARLNRETALLLEACRIQPNPGQLEAVEQRAVLIVQHLLVIYRLSPGEAWEFERLMGKKPGSNSSQENEDERTQSYC
;
A
#
# COMPACT_ATOMS: atom_id res chain seq x y z
N MET A 1 13.36 1.60 10.28
CA MET A 1 12.73 1.44 8.95
C MET A 1 12.78 2.79 8.29
N SER A 2 13.48 2.92 7.17
CA SER A 2 13.75 4.22 6.55
C SER A 2 12.46 4.79 5.99
N ASP A 3 11.94 5.80 6.68
CA ASP A 3 10.74 6.55 6.31
C ASP A 3 11.10 7.58 5.23
N ASP A 4 11.82 7.14 4.20
CA ASP A 4 12.49 8.01 3.23
C ASP A 4 11.46 8.89 2.51
N GLY A 5 10.27 8.37 2.22
CA GLY A 5 9.16 9.14 1.68
C GLY A 5 8.62 10.21 2.65
N ALA A 6 8.54 9.94 3.95
CA ALA A 6 8.15 10.94 4.94
C ALA A 6 9.23 12.02 5.13
N ILE A 7 10.50 11.62 5.10
CA ILE A 7 11.65 12.54 5.15
C ILE A 7 11.62 13.48 3.94
N LEU A 8 11.43 12.94 2.73
CA LEU A 8 11.32 13.75 1.50
C LEU A 8 10.14 14.71 1.54
N ARG A 9 8.97 14.29 2.05
CA ARG A 9 7.80 15.17 2.20
C ARG A 9 8.05 16.29 3.20
N ARG A 10 8.74 15.99 4.31
CA ARG A 10 9.13 17.00 5.30
C ARG A 10 10.08 18.03 4.69
N GLN A 11 11.11 17.57 3.99
CA GLN A 11 12.04 18.45 3.27
C GLN A 11 11.31 19.33 2.25
N LEU A 12 10.35 18.76 1.50
CA LEU A 12 9.54 19.52 0.56
C LEU A 12 8.72 20.61 1.25
N ALA A 13 8.14 20.33 2.43
CA ALA A 13 7.43 21.31 3.22
C ALA A 13 8.35 22.46 3.67
N ASP A 14 9.52 22.12 4.21
CA ASP A 14 10.52 23.12 4.66
C ASP A 14 10.97 24.03 3.51
N VAL A 15 11.25 23.46 2.33
CA VAL A 15 11.66 24.23 1.14
C VAL A 15 10.51 25.12 0.62
N ARG A 16 9.26 24.67 0.71
CA ARG A 16 8.09 25.47 0.33
C ARG A 16 7.85 26.64 1.29
N GLU A 17 8.03 26.43 2.58
CA GLU A 17 7.98 27.50 3.58
C GLU A 17 9.06 28.55 3.31
N ASN A 18 10.30 28.11 3.05
CA ASN A 18 11.38 29.02 2.66
C ASN A 18 11.06 29.81 1.39
N LEU A 19 10.41 29.19 0.40
CA LEU A 19 9.97 29.89 -0.81
C LEU A 19 8.91 30.95 -0.49
N ALA A 20 7.96 30.65 0.40
CA ALA A 20 6.95 31.61 0.84
C ALA A 20 7.60 32.84 1.49
N LEU A 21 8.56 32.65 2.39
CA LEU A 21 9.31 33.74 3.02
C LEU A 21 10.06 34.62 1.99
N VAL A 22 10.65 34.00 0.96
CA VAL A 22 11.30 34.77 -0.13
C VAL A 22 10.27 35.57 -0.93
N LEU A 23 9.10 35.01 -1.20
CA LEU A 23 8.03 35.69 -1.92
C LEU A 23 7.46 36.86 -1.11
N GLU A 24 7.31 36.71 0.20
CA GLU A 24 6.91 37.78 1.13
C GLU A 24 7.91 38.94 1.08
N ARG A 25 9.22 38.65 1.24
CA ARG A 25 10.28 39.68 1.14
C ARG A 25 10.30 40.37 -0.22
N LYS A 26 10.05 39.64 -1.31
CA LYS A 26 9.95 40.23 -2.66
C LYS A 26 8.76 41.18 -2.79
N ALA A 27 7.68 40.96 -2.06
CA ALA A 27 6.48 41.80 -2.11
C ALA A 27 6.67 43.18 -1.44
N GLU A 28 7.72 43.34 -0.62
CA GLU A 28 8.09 44.64 -0.03
C GLU A 28 8.59 45.65 -1.08
N TYR A 29 8.98 45.18 -2.27
CA TYR A 29 9.48 46.00 -3.36
C TYR A 29 8.36 46.37 -4.34
N VAL A 30 8.15 47.67 -4.54
CA VAL A 30 7.09 48.19 -5.42
C VAL A 30 7.40 47.95 -6.90
N CYS A 31 8.65 48.16 -7.31
CA CYS A 31 9.10 48.00 -8.69
C CYS A 31 9.90 46.70 -8.86
N GLN A 32 9.63 45.94 -9.93
CA GLN A 32 10.35 44.68 -10.19
C GLN A 32 11.86 44.86 -10.40
N THR A 33 12.29 46.04 -10.86
CA THR A 33 13.70 46.39 -11.07
C THR A 33 14.47 46.56 -9.76
N ASP A 34 13.77 46.85 -8.67
CA ASP A 34 14.37 47.19 -7.38
C ASP A 34 14.56 45.94 -6.51
N VAL A 35 13.98 44.81 -6.94
CA VAL A 35 14.12 43.52 -6.25
C VAL A 35 15.59 43.09 -6.27
N PRO A 36 16.22 42.87 -5.10
CA PRO A 36 17.59 42.40 -5.03
C PRO A 36 17.80 41.11 -5.82
N LEU A 37 18.88 41.08 -6.62
CA LEU A 37 19.25 39.92 -7.43
C LEU A 37 19.40 38.64 -6.59
N GLN A 38 19.77 38.77 -5.32
CA GLN A 38 19.85 37.65 -4.39
C GLN A 38 18.50 36.96 -4.16
N LEU A 39 17.41 37.70 -3.92
CA LEU A 39 16.07 37.12 -3.75
C LEU A 39 15.60 36.38 -5.02
N VAL A 40 15.93 36.92 -6.20
CA VAL A 40 15.62 36.26 -7.48
C VAL A 40 16.40 34.95 -7.64
N LYS A 41 17.67 34.91 -7.23
CA LYS A 41 18.48 33.69 -7.27
C LYS A 41 17.97 32.63 -6.28
N GLU A 42 17.64 33.05 -5.06
CA GLU A 42 17.09 32.18 -4.01
C GLU A 42 15.76 31.57 -4.45
N GLU A 43 14.83 32.36 -4.99
CA GLU A 43 13.57 31.87 -5.53
C GLU A 43 13.80 30.80 -6.62
N ARG A 44 14.68 31.07 -7.58
CA ARG A 44 14.99 30.12 -8.66
C ARG A 44 15.59 28.81 -8.14
N TYR A 45 16.45 28.92 -7.13
CA TYR A 45 17.06 27.77 -6.47
C TYR A 45 15.99 26.92 -5.75
N LEU A 46 15.17 27.54 -4.90
CA LEU A 46 14.11 26.85 -4.14
C LEU A 46 13.09 26.20 -5.08
N ARG A 47 12.66 26.88 -6.14
CA ARG A 47 11.78 26.29 -7.18
C ARG A 47 12.41 25.11 -7.91
N ARG A 48 13.74 25.07 -8.08
CA ARG A 48 14.43 23.91 -8.67
C ARG A 48 14.47 22.76 -7.68
N GLN A 49 14.75 23.05 -6.42
CA GLN A 49 14.81 22.06 -5.35
C GLN A 49 13.43 21.42 -5.10
N ILE A 50 12.35 22.21 -5.10
CA ILE A 50 10.96 21.71 -5.04
C ILE A 50 10.70 20.69 -6.14
N ARG A 51 11.01 21.02 -7.40
CA ARG A 51 10.81 20.12 -8.53
C ARG A 51 11.59 18.82 -8.41
N GLU A 52 12.82 18.89 -7.91
CA GLU A 52 13.66 17.72 -7.70
C GLU A 52 13.09 16.82 -6.58
N LEU A 53 12.69 17.40 -5.45
CA LEU A 53 12.05 16.67 -4.36
C LEU A 53 10.71 16.05 -4.78
N GLU A 54 9.88 16.78 -5.52
CA GLU A 54 8.63 16.26 -6.08
C GLU A 54 8.89 15.05 -6.99
N ARG A 55 9.89 15.14 -7.88
CA ARG A 55 10.29 14.03 -8.75
C ARG A 55 10.79 12.82 -7.95
N GLN A 56 11.57 13.04 -6.89
CA GLN A 56 12.05 11.96 -6.03
C GLN A 56 10.89 11.28 -5.29
N ILE A 57 9.91 12.04 -4.82
CA ILE A 57 8.69 11.50 -4.19
C ILE A 57 7.89 10.67 -5.20
N GLU A 58 7.71 11.17 -6.43
CA GLU A 58 7.03 10.42 -7.50
C GLU A 58 7.72 9.10 -7.83
N GLN A 59 9.06 9.09 -7.85
CA GLN A 59 9.85 7.87 -8.08
C GLN A 59 9.80 6.90 -6.89
N ALA A 60 9.69 7.41 -5.66
CA ALA A 60 9.56 6.57 -4.47
C ALA A 60 8.15 5.98 -4.30
N LYS A 61 7.11 6.67 -4.80
CA LYS A 61 5.70 6.31 -4.62
C LYS A 61 5.37 4.85 -5.01
N PRO A 62 5.82 4.29 -6.15
CA PRO A 62 5.55 2.90 -6.51
C PRO A 62 6.13 1.90 -5.51
N ILE A 63 7.34 2.15 -5.01
CA ILE A 63 8.03 1.26 -4.07
C ILE A 63 7.33 1.29 -2.71
N ASP A 64 6.95 2.48 -2.25
CA ASP A 64 6.22 2.65 -0.99
C ASP A 64 4.84 1.98 -1.06
N LEU A 65 4.14 2.12 -2.18
CA LEU A 65 2.86 1.47 -2.42
C LEU A 65 3.00 -0.06 -2.40
N LEU A 66 4.04 -0.62 -3.04
CA LEU A 66 4.32 -2.05 -3.00
C LEU A 66 4.60 -2.56 -1.59
N ARG A 67 5.45 -1.84 -0.84
CA ARG A 67 5.74 -2.17 0.56
C ARG A 67 4.47 -2.15 1.40
N ARG A 68 3.60 -1.15 1.19
CA ARG A 68 2.31 -1.02 1.88
C ARG A 68 1.37 -2.18 1.54
N ALA A 69 1.19 -2.49 0.25
CA ALA A 69 0.34 -3.59 -0.22
C ALA A 69 0.81 -4.94 0.34
N THR A 70 2.12 -5.22 0.26
CA THR A 70 2.74 -6.43 0.83
C THR A 70 2.52 -6.51 2.34
N LYS A 71 2.66 -5.40 3.07
CA LYS A 71 2.42 -5.38 4.53
C LYS A 71 0.95 -5.63 4.87
N LEU A 72 0.01 -5.02 4.13
CA LEU A 72 -1.43 -5.21 4.35
C LEU A 72 -1.84 -6.68 4.16
N LEU A 73 -1.30 -7.35 3.15
CA LEU A 73 -1.60 -8.75 2.89
C LEU A 73 -0.97 -9.70 3.92
N THR A 74 0.30 -9.51 4.23
CA THR A 74 1.07 -10.49 5.00
C THR A 74 0.90 -10.39 6.53
N GLU A 75 0.28 -9.31 7.02
CA GLU A 75 -0.01 -9.11 8.44
C GLU A 75 -1.53 -9.10 8.71
N PRO A 76 -2.28 -7.99 8.53
CA PRO A 76 -3.71 -7.98 8.86
C PRO A 76 -4.53 -9.07 8.17
N VAL A 77 -4.40 -9.20 6.84
CA VAL A 77 -5.20 -10.16 6.07
C VAL A 77 -4.82 -11.60 6.41
N ALA A 78 -3.52 -11.89 6.52
CA ALA A 78 -3.05 -13.21 6.95
C ALA A 78 -3.59 -13.60 8.35
N TRP A 79 -3.68 -12.63 9.26
CA TRP A 79 -4.24 -12.86 10.58
C TRP A 79 -5.76 -13.12 10.54
N GLU A 80 -6.50 -12.34 9.75
CA GLU A 80 -7.95 -12.51 9.60
C GLU A 80 -8.33 -13.81 8.90
N LEU A 81 -7.57 -14.23 7.88
CA LEU A 81 -7.91 -15.41 7.07
C LEU A 81 -7.37 -16.72 7.64
N ASP A 82 -6.18 -16.70 8.24
CA ASP A 82 -5.47 -17.92 8.65
C ASP A 82 -5.05 -17.93 10.12
N GLY A 83 -5.37 -16.88 10.89
CA GLY A 83 -5.02 -16.76 12.31
C GLY A 83 -3.53 -16.55 12.58
N MET A 84 -2.68 -16.40 11.55
CA MET A 84 -1.24 -16.21 11.73
C MET A 84 -0.58 -15.37 10.62
N PRO A 85 0.43 -14.54 10.95
CA PRO A 85 1.12 -13.70 9.97
C PRO A 85 2.12 -14.49 9.12
N TRP A 86 2.19 -14.19 7.81
CA TRP A 86 3.10 -14.84 6.85
C TRP A 86 4.50 -14.22 6.86
N LYS A 87 5.21 -14.29 8.00
CA LYS A 87 6.46 -13.56 8.26
C LYS A 87 7.57 -13.81 7.23
N THR A 88 7.80 -15.08 6.84
CA THR A 88 8.85 -15.45 5.89
C THR A 88 8.57 -14.88 4.49
N LEU A 89 7.32 -15.01 4.03
CA LEU A 89 6.87 -14.44 2.76
C LEU A 89 6.98 -12.91 2.77
N LYS A 90 6.52 -12.26 3.85
CA LYS A 90 6.65 -10.80 4.06
C LYS A 90 8.08 -10.32 3.87
N GLN A 91 9.04 -10.92 4.59
CA GLN A 91 10.43 -10.49 4.55
C GLN A 91 11.02 -10.65 3.14
N ARG A 92 10.70 -11.75 2.45
CA ARG A 92 11.16 -12.01 1.08
C ARG A 92 10.60 -10.98 0.10
N LEU A 93 9.30 -10.72 0.12
CA LEU A 93 8.64 -9.76 -0.78
C LEU A 93 9.13 -8.33 -0.54
N LEU A 94 9.35 -7.93 0.71
CA LEU A 94 9.93 -6.61 1.03
C LEU A 94 11.37 -6.49 0.51
N THR A 95 12.15 -7.56 0.58
CA THR A 95 13.52 -7.61 0.04
C THR A 95 13.53 -7.57 -1.49
N GLN A 96 12.55 -8.18 -2.16
CA GLN A 96 12.40 -8.06 -3.61
C GLN A 96 11.93 -6.67 -4.01
N ALA A 97 11.04 -6.04 -3.22
CA ALA A 97 10.54 -4.70 -3.49
C ALA A 97 11.66 -3.66 -3.55
N SER A 98 12.67 -3.77 -2.67
CA SER A 98 13.82 -2.86 -2.69
C SER A 98 14.74 -3.04 -3.89
N LYS A 99 14.62 -4.15 -4.64
CA LYS A 99 15.42 -4.44 -5.83
C LYS A 99 14.70 -4.07 -7.14
N LEU A 100 13.42 -3.67 -7.07
CA LEU A 100 12.65 -3.32 -8.25
C LEU A 100 13.03 -1.94 -8.78
N PRO A 101 13.25 -1.78 -10.10
CA PRO A 101 13.51 -0.48 -10.71
C PRO A 101 12.26 0.42 -10.63
N ALA A 102 12.47 1.67 -10.25
CA ALA A 102 11.45 2.58 -9.72
C ALA A 102 10.25 2.95 -10.63
N ALA A 103 10.20 2.58 -11.92
CA ALA A 103 9.36 3.38 -12.84
C ALA A 103 8.73 2.72 -14.08
N ARG A 104 8.72 1.39 -14.30
CA ARG A 104 8.24 0.89 -15.61
C ARG A 104 7.22 -0.25 -15.64
N TYR A 105 6.82 -0.82 -14.51
CA TYR A 105 6.00 -2.03 -14.50
C TYR A 105 4.76 -1.97 -13.61
N LEU A 106 4.47 -0.80 -13.02
CA LEU A 106 3.39 -0.64 -12.05
C LEU A 106 2.28 0.25 -12.60
N ASP A 107 1.06 -0.28 -12.72
CA ASP A 107 -0.14 0.57 -12.71
C ASP A 107 -0.34 1.06 -11.27
N VAL A 108 0.33 2.16 -10.96
CA VAL A 108 0.35 2.77 -9.62
C VAL A 108 -1.08 3.08 -9.17
N ALA A 109 -1.94 3.55 -10.07
CA ALA A 109 -3.30 3.97 -9.75
C ALA A 109 -4.24 2.80 -9.45
N ALA A 110 -4.11 1.68 -10.18
CA ALA A 110 -4.87 0.47 -9.87
C ALA A 110 -4.44 -0.15 -8.53
N LEU A 111 -3.13 -0.28 -8.29
CA LEU A 111 -2.63 -0.86 -7.05
C LEU A 111 -2.92 0.04 -5.83
N GLU A 112 -2.87 1.37 -5.99
CA GLU A 112 -3.19 2.34 -4.93
C GLU A 112 -4.65 2.21 -4.50
N ARG A 113 -5.58 2.21 -5.46
CA ARG A 113 -7.01 1.98 -5.19
C ARG A 113 -7.26 0.64 -4.49
N ALA A 114 -6.57 -0.42 -4.94
CA ALA A 114 -6.71 -1.74 -4.34
C ALA A 114 -6.21 -1.78 -2.89
N ALA A 115 -5.02 -1.22 -2.64
CA ALA A 115 -4.42 -1.16 -1.31
C ALA A 115 -5.22 -0.28 -0.34
N ASP A 116 -5.77 0.85 -0.81
CA ASP A 116 -6.59 1.74 0.03
C ASP A 116 -7.92 1.09 0.42
N GLU A 117 -8.57 0.40 -0.52
CA GLU A 117 -9.82 -0.31 -0.23
C GLU A 117 -9.59 -1.48 0.72
N LEU A 118 -8.53 -2.28 0.54
CA LEU A 118 -8.17 -3.32 1.49
C LEU A 118 -7.84 -2.73 2.87
N ALA A 119 -7.11 -1.62 2.93
CA ALA A 119 -6.81 -0.95 4.19
C ALA A 119 -8.05 -0.36 4.89
N ARG A 120 -9.09 0.01 4.14
CA ARG A 120 -10.38 0.42 4.70
C ARG A 120 -11.10 -0.81 5.28
N LEU A 121 -11.25 -1.88 4.50
CA LEU A 121 -11.94 -3.10 4.94
C LEU A 121 -11.29 -3.70 6.18
N ASN A 122 -9.96 -3.82 6.22
CA ASN A 122 -9.24 -4.31 7.40
C ASN A 122 -9.45 -3.44 8.65
N ARG A 123 -9.62 -2.11 8.48
CA ARG A 123 -9.92 -1.22 9.61
C ARG A 123 -11.35 -1.43 10.10
N GLU A 124 -12.29 -1.59 9.18
CA GLU A 124 -13.69 -1.88 9.53
C GLU A 124 -13.82 -3.23 10.26
N THR A 125 -13.17 -4.29 9.78
CA THR A 125 -13.18 -5.60 10.47
C THR A 125 -12.50 -5.54 11.83
N ALA A 126 -11.33 -4.89 11.93
CA ALA A 126 -10.63 -4.73 13.20
C ALA A 126 -11.46 -3.95 14.22
N LEU A 127 -12.14 -2.88 13.81
CA LEU A 127 -13.04 -2.12 14.69
C LEU A 127 -14.21 -2.99 15.19
N LEU A 128 -14.80 -3.83 14.33
CA LEU A 128 -15.89 -4.72 14.73
C LEU A 128 -15.42 -5.79 15.73
N LEU A 129 -14.22 -6.34 15.53
CA LEU A 129 -13.60 -7.31 16.43
C LEU A 129 -13.22 -6.68 17.78
N GLU A 130 -12.58 -5.50 17.77
CA GLU A 130 -12.01 -4.87 18.96
C GLU A 130 -13.06 -4.09 19.76
N ALA A 131 -13.86 -3.25 19.10
CA ALA A 131 -14.82 -2.38 19.77
C ALA A 131 -16.15 -3.08 20.07
N CYS A 132 -16.58 -3.99 19.19
CA CYS A 132 -17.91 -4.60 19.31
C CYS A 132 -17.87 -6.06 19.76
N ARG A 133 -16.70 -6.73 19.74
CA ARG A 133 -16.56 -8.19 19.91
C ARG A 133 -17.50 -8.98 19.00
N ILE A 134 -17.88 -8.39 17.87
CA ILE A 134 -18.77 -9.00 16.89
C ILE A 134 -17.88 -9.80 15.94
N GLN A 135 -18.20 -11.07 15.73
CA GLN A 135 -17.55 -11.84 14.68
C GLN A 135 -17.89 -11.24 13.31
N PRO A 136 -16.90 -11.01 12.43
CA PRO A 136 -17.14 -10.49 11.10
C PRO A 136 -18.12 -11.40 10.36
N ASN A 137 -19.08 -10.80 9.66
CA ASN A 137 -20.06 -11.58 8.92
C ASN A 137 -19.39 -12.24 7.68
N PRO A 138 -19.95 -13.34 7.14
CA PRO A 138 -19.36 -14.05 6.02
C PRO A 138 -19.14 -13.16 4.78
N GLY A 139 -20.03 -12.20 4.53
CA GLY A 139 -19.91 -11.28 3.39
C GLY A 139 -18.76 -10.28 3.53
N GLN A 140 -18.40 -9.87 4.75
CA GLN A 140 -17.24 -9.01 5.01
C GLN A 140 -15.94 -9.77 4.78
N LEU A 141 -15.86 -11.02 5.25
CA LEU A 141 -14.70 -11.88 5.00
C LEU A 141 -14.53 -12.16 3.50
N GLU A 142 -15.62 -12.42 2.78
CA GLU A 142 -15.59 -12.60 1.33
C GLU A 142 -15.12 -11.32 0.60
N ALA A 143 -15.57 -10.14 1.02
CA ALA A 143 -15.12 -8.88 0.43
C ALA A 143 -13.61 -8.62 0.68
N VAL A 144 -13.12 -8.92 1.88
CA VAL A 144 -11.68 -8.86 2.20
C VAL A 144 -10.89 -9.85 1.33
N GLU A 145 -11.36 -11.08 1.20
CA GLU A 145 -10.72 -12.13 0.39
C GLU A 145 -10.67 -11.75 -1.09
N GLN A 146 -11.79 -11.32 -1.69
CA GLN A 146 -11.84 -10.87 -3.08
C GLN A 146 -10.87 -9.72 -3.33
N ARG A 147 -10.76 -8.76 -2.40
CA ARG A 147 -9.85 -7.62 -2.55
C ARG A 147 -8.39 -8.03 -2.36
N ALA A 148 -8.12 -8.95 -1.44
CA ALA A 148 -6.80 -9.53 -1.24
C ALA A 148 -6.31 -10.28 -2.50
N VAL A 149 -7.18 -11.06 -3.14
CA VAL A 149 -6.89 -11.78 -4.40
C VAL A 149 -6.46 -10.81 -5.50
N LEU A 150 -7.15 -9.68 -5.68
CA LEU A 150 -6.77 -8.69 -6.68
C LEU A 150 -5.37 -8.11 -6.43
N ILE A 151 -5.02 -7.82 -5.17
CA ILE A 151 -3.68 -7.33 -4.83
C ILE A 151 -2.64 -8.43 -5.08
N VAL A 152 -2.94 -9.68 -4.70
CA VAL A 152 -2.07 -10.84 -4.96
C VAL A 152 -1.79 -11.01 -6.44
N GLN A 153 -2.79 -10.89 -7.31
CA GLN A 153 -2.61 -10.96 -8.77
C GLN A 153 -1.62 -9.90 -9.25
N HIS A 154 -1.76 -8.66 -8.80
CA HIS A 154 -0.81 -7.60 -9.12
C HIS A 154 0.59 -7.94 -8.60
N LEU A 155 0.73 -8.37 -7.34
CA LEU A 155 2.02 -8.69 -6.74
C LEU A 155 2.73 -9.86 -7.44
N LEU A 156 2.01 -10.91 -7.84
CA LEU A 156 2.58 -12.05 -8.59
C LEU A 156 3.20 -11.58 -9.90
N VAL A 157 2.51 -10.71 -10.64
CA VAL A 157 3.02 -10.13 -11.89
C VAL A 157 4.25 -9.26 -11.65
N ILE A 158 4.21 -8.44 -10.61
CA ILE A 158 5.28 -7.46 -10.31
C ILE A 158 6.54 -8.15 -9.79
N TYR A 159 6.39 -9.11 -8.88
CA TYR A 159 7.50 -9.86 -8.30
C TYR A 159 7.99 -11.01 -9.19
N ARG A 160 7.25 -11.37 -10.23
CA ARG A 160 7.54 -12.49 -11.15
C ARG A 160 7.78 -13.80 -10.39
N LEU A 161 6.91 -14.09 -9.43
CA LEU A 161 7.02 -15.28 -8.60
C LEU A 161 6.66 -16.52 -9.43
N SER A 162 7.49 -17.55 -9.35
CA SER A 162 7.21 -18.83 -10.00
C SER A 162 6.14 -19.61 -9.23
N PRO A 163 5.41 -20.53 -9.89
CA PRO A 163 4.48 -21.42 -9.19
C PRO A 163 5.16 -22.17 -8.05
N GLY A 164 4.50 -22.25 -6.89
CA GLY A 164 5.00 -22.86 -5.65
C GLY A 164 5.94 -21.97 -4.82
N GLU A 165 6.44 -20.85 -5.36
CA GLU A 165 7.31 -19.96 -4.57
C GLU A 165 6.53 -19.22 -3.49
N ALA A 166 5.26 -18.90 -3.74
CA ALA A 166 4.36 -18.21 -2.81
C ALA A 166 3.04 -18.99 -2.66
N TRP A 167 3.14 -20.22 -2.14
CA TRP A 167 1.99 -21.09 -1.96
C TRP A 167 0.87 -20.45 -1.11
N GLU A 168 1.20 -19.50 -0.22
CA GLU A 168 0.20 -18.73 0.55
C GLU A 168 -0.67 -17.85 -0.36
N PHE A 169 -0.07 -17.24 -1.39
CA PHE A 169 -0.79 -16.47 -2.42
C PHE A 169 -1.60 -17.38 -3.35
N GLU A 170 -1.06 -18.55 -3.70
CA GLU A 170 -1.77 -19.53 -4.51
C GLU A 170 -2.98 -20.10 -3.78
N ARG A 171 -2.88 -20.31 -2.46
CA ARG A 171 -4.00 -20.72 -1.62
C ARG A 171 -5.14 -19.70 -1.63
N LEU A 172 -4.81 -18.41 -1.51
CA LEU A 172 -5.81 -17.34 -1.64
C LEU A 172 -6.49 -17.35 -3.02
N MET A 173 -5.73 -17.59 -4.07
CA MET A 173 -6.26 -17.61 -5.45
C MET A 173 -7.05 -18.89 -5.79
N GLY A 174 -6.70 -20.02 -5.14
CA GLY A 174 -7.30 -21.34 -5.36
C GLY A 174 -8.59 -21.58 -4.58
N LYS A 175 -8.86 -20.79 -3.54
CA LYS A 175 -10.19 -20.71 -2.91
C LYS A 175 -11.13 -20.02 -3.90
N LYS A 176 -11.89 -20.78 -4.67
CA LYS A 176 -13.00 -20.18 -5.44
C LYS A 176 -13.96 -19.53 -4.44
N PRO A 177 -14.31 -18.24 -4.59
CA PRO A 177 -15.42 -17.65 -3.84
C PRO A 177 -16.69 -18.43 -4.23
N GLY A 178 -17.15 -19.32 -3.35
CA GLY A 178 -18.36 -20.13 -3.56
C GLY A 178 -18.22 -21.65 -3.46
N SER A 179 -17.05 -22.25 -3.20
CA SER A 179 -16.92 -23.72 -3.10
C SER A 179 -17.17 -24.34 -1.72
N ASN A 180 -17.64 -23.57 -0.73
CA ASN A 180 -18.11 -24.10 0.56
C ASN A 180 -19.63 -23.99 0.71
N SER A 181 -20.37 -24.51 -0.26
CA SER A 181 -21.76 -24.89 -0.03
C SER A 181 -21.91 -26.38 -0.33
N SER A 182 -22.20 -27.17 0.71
CA SER A 182 -22.80 -28.51 0.65
C SER A 182 -21.90 -29.76 0.72
N GLN A 183 -20.81 -29.78 1.51
CA GLN A 183 -20.08 -31.04 1.77
C GLN A 183 -19.73 -31.34 3.23
N GLU A 184 -20.52 -30.80 4.17
CA GLU A 184 -20.60 -31.33 5.54
C GLU A 184 -22.09 -31.52 5.86
N ASN A 185 -22.65 -32.70 5.53
CA ASN A 185 -23.89 -33.28 6.11
C ASN A 185 -24.31 -34.60 5.42
N GLU A 186 -23.40 -35.54 5.15
CA GLU A 186 -23.80 -36.90 4.71
C GLU A 186 -23.14 -38.07 5.44
N ASP A 187 -22.34 -37.85 6.49
CA ASP A 187 -21.71 -38.98 7.22
C ASP A 187 -22.43 -39.44 8.50
N GLU A 188 -23.65 -38.96 8.81
CA GLU A 188 -24.44 -39.46 9.95
C GLU A 188 -25.60 -40.42 9.59
N ARG A 189 -25.70 -40.92 8.35
CA ARG A 189 -26.84 -41.77 7.94
C ARG A 189 -26.60 -43.27 7.75
N THR A 190 -25.48 -43.82 8.21
CA THR A 190 -25.21 -45.28 8.11
C THR A 190 -25.14 -46.03 9.44
N GLN A 191 -25.68 -45.47 10.52
CA GLN A 191 -25.93 -46.22 11.77
C GLN A 191 -27.42 -46.28 12.12
N SER A 192 -28.22 -46.87 11.23
CA SER A 192 -29.50 -47.48 11.62
C SER A 192 -29.87 -48.50 10.56
N TYR A 193 -30.22 -49.71 10.98
CA TYR A 193 -30.43 -50.93 10.18
C TYR A 193 -29.15 -51.69 9.80
N CYS A 194 -28.62 -52.45 10.77
CA CYS A 194 -28.61 -53.92 10.76
C CYS A 194 -28.27 -54.42 12.17
#